data_AF-A0A1J5I2K3-F1
#
_entry.id   AF-A0A1J5I2K3-F1
#
_cell.length_a   1.000
_cell.length_b   1.000
_cell.length_c   1.000
_cell.angle_alpha   90.00
_cell.angle_beta   90.00
_cell.angle_gamma   90.00
#
_symmetry.space_group_name_H-M   'P 1'
#
loop_
_entity.id
_entity.type
_entity.pdbx_description
1 polymer ?
#
loop_
_entity_poly.entity_id
_entity_poly.type
_entity_poly.pdbx_seq_one_letter_code
_entity_poly.pdbx_strand_id
1 'polypeptide(L)'
;MGDVHPDLFSTPLTPKKNEIVAYSHGEGGYDEGKRFFEDMLKQSFREIHRVLKPGGIAVIVYAHKSTEGWETLINSLLDSNLIMTGAWPLKTEMAGRMRAQESATLSSSIYIVARKITRQTTGFYHQVREALKDHMDRKLERLWQEGIGGADFFIAAIGSAIEVFGKYEQVMDYEGNIVRADRMLEDVRRIATEYAVRQILHNGFAGEISDLTRFYVLYRWNYGSAKILFDEAQKLARSCGIDIAREWSGGGFIRKEKEFIRVLGPEDREPDDIKHREELIDVLHRCLRLWEKGKRNDLVTFLQESGFGKSEAFFRVAQAISETLPNESKEKKLLDGFLAGRERLREEMKMVTQGELL
;
A
#
# COMPACT_ATOMS: atom_id res chain seq x y z
N MET A 1 7.69 21.03 -36.57
CA MET A 1 7.63 19.54 -36.51
C MET A 1 6.84 18.99 -37.68
N GLY A 2 5.63 19.48 -37.96
CA GLY A 2 4.85 19.08 -39.15
C GLY A 2 5.59 19.30 -40.48
N ASP A 3 6.36 20.38 -40.60
CA ASP A 3 7.16 20.68 -41.81
C ASP A 3 8.37 19.75 -41.98
N VAL A 4 8.78 19.05 -40.91
CA VAL A 4 9.95 18.14 -40.86
C VAL A 4 9.51 16.69 -41.03
N HIS A 5 8.30 16.33 -40.60
CA HIS A 5 7.69 15.01 -40.79
C HIS A 5 6.25 15.13 -41.30
N PRO A 6 6.04 15.53 -42.57
CA PRO A 6 4.71 15.79 -43.11
C PRO A 6 3.78 14.58 -43.02
N ASP A 7 4.35 13.39 -43.20
CA ASP A 7 3.62 12.13 -43.22
C ASP A 7 3.01 11.78 -41.84
N LEU A 8 3.72 12.13 -40.76
CA LEU A 8 3.30 11.85 -39.37
C LEU A 8 2.22 12.81 -38.86
N PHE A 9 2.08 13.98 -39.50
CA PHE A 9 1.09 15.01 -39.16
C PHE A 9 0.09 15.26 -40.30
N SER A 10 -0.02 14.30 -41.23
CA SER A 10 -0.91 14.36 -42.39
C SER A 10 -2.39 14.30 -42.01
N THR A 11 -2.71 13.76 -40.83
CA THR A 11 -4.06 13.71 -40.28
C THR A 11 -4.19 14.60 -39.04
N PRO A 12 -5.34 15.28 -38.85
CA PRO A 12 -5.56 16.15 -37.68
C PRO A 12 -5.65 15.37 -36.35
N LEU A 13 -5.83 14.04 -36.41
CA LEU A 13 -5.83 13.15 -35.27
C LEU A 13 -4.71 12.11 -35.41
N THR A 14 -4.19 11.64 -34.28
CA THR A 14 -3.26 10.52 -34.23
C THR A 14 -3.92 9.22 -34.73
N PRO A 15 -3.19 8.36 -35.46
CA PRO A 15 -3.71 7.06 -35.90
C PRO A 15 -4.18 6.21 -34.71
N LYS A 16 -5.50 6.00 -34.60
CA LYS A 16 -6.11 5.25 -33.48
C LYS A 16 -5.75 3.77 -33.43
N LYS A 17 -5.35 3.20 -34.56
CA LYS A 17 -4.95 1.78 -34.66
C LYS A 17 -3.67 1.47 -33.86
N ASN A 18 -2.79 2.46 -33.68
CA ASN A 18 -1.51 2.28 -33.00
C ASN A 18 -1.51 2.88 -31.58
N GLU A 19 -2.67 3.28 -31.06
CA GLU A 19 -2.82 3.77 -29.70
C GLU A 19 -2.82 2.59 -28.72
N ILE A 20 -1.99 2.65 -27.68
CA ILE A 20 -1.88 1.58 -26.69
C ILE A 20 -2.96 1.79 -25.62
N VAL A 21 -4.15 1.21 -25.84
CA VAL A 21 -5.31 1.33 -24.94
C VAL A 21 -5.89 -0.04 -24.62
N ALA A 22 -6.19 -0.30 -23.35
CA ALA A 22 -6.91 -1.49 -22.92
C ALA A 22 -8.43 -1.24 -22.97
N TYR A 23 -9.08 -1.60 -24.07
CA TYR A 23 -10.54 -1.51 -24.20
C TYR A 23 -11.22 -2.76 -23.63
N SER A 24 -12.21 -2.57 -22.75
CA SER A 24 -12.99 -3.66 -22.14
C SER A 24 -14.22 -4.10 -22.94
N HIS A 25 -14.55 -3.39 -24.03
CA HIS A 25 -15.82 -3.57 -24.77
C HIS A 25 -15.66 -4.36 -26.09
N GLY A 26 -14.47 -4.93 -26.36
CA GLY A 26 -14.21 -5.77 -27.54
C GLY A 26 -14.66 -7.23 -27.36
N GLU A 27 -14.58 -8.04 -28.43
CA GLU A 27 -15.05 -9.45 -28.42
C GLU A 27 -14.36 -10.34 -27.37
N GLY A 28 -13.10 -10.08 -27.00
CA GLY A 28 -12.39 -10.77 -25.90
C GLY A 28 -12.39 -10.04 -24.55
N GLY A 29 -13.20 -8.99 -24.40
CA GLY A 29 -13.41 -8.31 -23.12
C GLY A 29 -12.15 -7.67 -22.52
N TYR A 30 -12.13 -7.56 -21.19
CA TYR A 30 -11.05 -6.89 -20.45
C TYR A 30 -9.70 -7.60 -20.57
N ASP A 31 -9.68 -8.94 -20.53
CA ASP A 31 -8.44 -9.72 -20.52
C ASP A 31 -7.67 -9.64 -21.84
N GLU A 32 -8.39 -9.64 -22.97
CA GLU A 32 -7.78 -9.44 -24.29
C GLU A 32 -7.24 -8.00 -24.42
N GLY A 33 -8.02 -7.00 -24.00
CA GLY A 33 -7.60 -5.60 -24.00
C GLY A 33 -6.36 -5.37 -23.13
N LYS A 34 -6.28 -6.04 -21.98
CA LYS A 34 -5.10 -6.02 -21.11
C LYS A 34 -3.90 -6.64 -21.82
N ARG A 35 -4.00 -7.86 -22.36
CA ARG A 35 -2.90 -8.51 -23.10
C ARG A 35 -2.39 -7.66 -24.25
N PHE A 36 -3.29 -7.08 -25.04
CA PHE A 36 -2.92 -6.16 -26.12
C PHE A 36 -2.10 -4.97 -25.60
N PHE A 37 -2.55 -4.37 -24.49
CA PHE A 37 -1.84 -3.29 -23.84
C PHE A 37 -0.43 -3.71 -23.39
N GLU A 38 -0.28 -4.87 -22.73
CA GLU A 38 1.03 -5.36 -22.28
C GLU A 38 1.97 -5.63 -23.47
N ASP A 39 1.48 -6.29 -24.51
CA ASP A 39 2.25 -6.67 -25.69
C ASP A 39 2.74 -5.44 -26.45
N MET A 40 1.87 -4.44 -26.65
CA MET A 40 2.23 -3.19 -27.32
C MET A 40 3.21 -2.35 -26.49
N LEU A 41 3.04 -2.30 -25.16
CA LEU A 41 3.94 -1.59 -24.27
C LEU A 41 5.35 -2.21 -24.30
N LYS A 42 5.42 -3.55 -24.28
CA LYS A 42 6.67 -4.30 -24.43
C LYS A 42 7.35 -4.04 -25.78
N GLN A 43 6.59 -3.98 -26.88
CA GLN A 43 7.14 -3.61 -28.19
C GLN A 43 7.71 -2.19 -28.19
N SER A 44 7.00 -1.23 -27.60
CA SER A 44 7.48 0.15 -27.47
C SER A 44 8.81 0.23 -26.71
N PHE A 45 8.92 -0.48 -25.57
CA PHE A 45 10.16 -0.49 -24.79
C PHE A 45 11.32 -1.19 -25.50
N ARG A 46 11.06 -2.26 -26.26
CA ARG A 46 12.08 -2.90 -27.11
C ARG A 46 12.59 -1.95 -28.18
N GLU A 47 11.71 -1.15 -28.77
CA GLU A 47 12.11 -0.14 -29.75
C GLU A 47 12.95 0.97 -29.11
N ILE A 48 12.57 1.44 -27.92
CA ILE A 48 13.38 2.38 -27.12
C ILE A 48 14.78 1.78 -26.86
N HIS A 49 14.85 0.52 -26.41
CA HIS A 49 16.13 -0.16 -26.21
C HIS A 49 16.95 -0.26 -27.51
N ARG A 50 16.31 -0.57 -28.66
CA ARG A 50 17.00 -0.70 -29.95
C ARG A 50 17.70 0.61 -30.35
N VAL A 51 17.00 1.74 -30.24
CA VAL A 51 17.50 3.06 -30.67
C VAL A 51 18.45 3.71 -29.67
N LEU A 52 18.36 3.35 -28.39
CA LEU A 52 19.28 3.86 -27.37
C LEU A 52 20.73 3.41 -27.65
N LYS A 53 21.67 4.35 -27.46
CA LYS A 53 23.10 4.04 -27.40
C LYS A 53 23.41 3.23 -26.13
N PRO A 54 24.47 2.41 -26.11
CA PRO A 54 24.96 1.80 -24.87
C PRO A 54 25.16 2.86 -23.76
N GLY A 55 24.64 2.60 -22.57
CA GLY A 55 24.63 3.53 -21.43
C GLY A 55 23.58 4.65 -21.51
N GLY A 56 22.81 4.73 -22.60
CA GLY A 56 21.74 5.71 -22.80
C GLY A 56 20.61 5.57 -21.78
N ILE A 57 19.89 6.68 -21.57
CA ILE A 57 18.84 6.82 -20.56
C ILE A 57 17.49 7.00 -21.25
N ALA A 58 16.48 6.25 -20.80
CA ALA A 58 15.07 6.52 -21.04
C ALA A 58 14.41 6.94 -19.73
N VAL A 59 13.61 7.99 -19.78
CA VAL A 59 12.76 8.41 -18.66
C VAL A 59 11.32 8.12 -19.05
N ILE A 60 10.66 7.26 -18.29
CA ILE A 60 9.30 6.81 -18.53
C ILE A 60 8.44 7.33 -17.40
N VAL A 61 7.40 8.09 -17.75
CA VAL A 61 6.41 8.56 -16.79
C VAL A 61 5.18 7.68 -16.91
N TYR A 62 4.74 7.13 -15.80
CA TYR A 62 3.53 6.31 -15.75
C TYR A 62 2.67 6.74 -14.56
N ALA A 63 1.36 6.63 -14.73
CA ALA A 63 0.40 6.91 -13.68
C ALA A 63 -0.71 5.87 -13.76
N HIS A 64 -0.87 5.06 -12.72
CA HIS A 64 -1.88 4.02 -12.69
C HIS A 64 -2.43 3.76 -11.30
N LYS A 65 -3.76 3.65 -11.20
CA LYS A 65 -4.50 3.64 -9.93
C LYS A 65 -4.37 2.35 -9.13
N SER A 66 -3.97 1.26 -9.77
CA SER A 66 -3.80 -0.06 -9.15
C SER A 66 -2.36 -0.53 -9.24
N THR A 67 -2.00 -1.38 -8.28
CA THR A 67 -0.73 -2.11 -8.22
C THR A 67 -0.56 -3.04 -9.41
N GLU A 68 -1.65 -3.61 -9.93
CA GLU A 68 -1.62 -4.50 -11.09
C GLU A 68 -1.08 -3.80 -12.35
N GLY A 69 -1.51 -2.57 -12.63
CA GLY A 69 -0.94 -1.83 -13.77
C GLY A 69 0.54 -1.52 -13.61
N TRP A 70 1.03 -1.36 -12.38
CA TRP A 70 2.46 -1.25 -12.09
C TRP A 70 3.20 -2.57 -12.35
N GLU A 71 2.64 -3.70 -11.90
CA GLU A 71 3.19 -5.04 -12.18
C GLU A 71 3.32 -5.28 -13.70
N THR A 72 2.29 -4.95 -14.48
CA THR A 72 2.31 -5.00 -15.94
C THR A 72 3.45 -4.16 -16.53
N LEU A 73 3.58 -2.90 -16.11
CA LEU A 73 4.65 -2.00 -16.58
C LEU A 73 6.05 -2.58 -16.29
N ILE A 74 6.25 -3.06 -15.07
CA ILE A 74 7.53 -3.61 -14.59
C ILE A 74 7.90 -4.85 -15.39
N ASN A 75 6.95 -5.77 -15.59
CA ASN A 75 7.17 -6.97 -16.40
C ASN A 75 7.55 -6.60 -17.84
N SER A 76 6.83 -5.65 -18.46
CA SER A 76 7.15 -5.17 -19.81
C SER A 76 8.53 -4.52 -19.89
N LEU A 77 8.97 -3.81 -18.85
CA LEU A 77 10.32 -3.24 -18.77
C LEU A 77 11.39 -4.32 -18.67
N LEU A 78 11.21 -5.30 -17.78
CA LEU A 78 12.16 -6.40 -17.60
C LEU A 78 12.35 -7.20 -18.90
N ASP A 79 11.28 -7.42 -19.65
CA ASP A 79 11.25 -8.13 -20.94
C ASP A 79 11.79 -7.32 -22.14
N SER A 80 12.06 -6.03 -21.95
CA SER A 80 12.53 -5.11 -22.99
C SER A 80 14.06 -4.93 -23.05
N ASN A 81 14.80 -5.60 -22.16
CA ASN A 81 16.24 -5.41 -21.92
C ASN A 81 16.63 -4.02 -21.38
N LEU A 82 15.67 -3.14 -21.09
CA LEU A 82 15.93 -1.93 -20.32
C LEU A 82 16.13 -2.29 -18.84
N ILE A 83 17.18 -1.79 -18.22
CA ILE A 83 17.40 -1.94 -16.78
C ILE A 83 16.88 -0.70 -16.08
N MET A 84 15.97 -0.89 -15.14
CA MET A 84 15.53 0.19 -14.29
C MET A 84 16.60 0.51 -13.24
N THR A 85 17.03 1.76 -13.17
CA THR A 85 18.07 2.23 -12.24
C THR A 85 17.55 3.26 -11.25
N GLY A 86 16.24 3.48 -11.22
CA GLY A 86 15.60 4.39 -10.27
C GLY A 86 14.12 4.58 -10.59
N ALA A 87 13.32 4.76 -9.55
CA ALA A 87 11.92 5.15 -9.66
C ALA A 87 11.60 6.17 -8.58
N TRP A 88 10.95 7.26 -8.97
CA TRP A 88 10.62 8.36 -8.06
C TRP A 88 9.13 8.70 -8.18
N PRO A 89 8.36 8.58 -7.08
CA PRO A 89 7.00 9.08 -7.06
C PRO A 89 7.05 10.61 -7.06
N LEU A 90 6.39 11.24 -8.02
CA LEU A 90 6.25 12.68 -8.12
C LEU A 90 4.77 13.06 -8.10
N LYS A 91 4.43 13.95 -7.17
CA LYS A 91 3.13 14.60 -7.11
C LYS A 91 3.14 15.76 -8.09
N THR A 92 2.63 15.51 -9.29
CA THR A 92 2.60 16.49 -10.39
C THR A 92 1.22 17.13 -10.60
N GLU A 93 0.18 16.67 -9.91
CA GLU A 93 -1.18 17.20 -10.01
C GLU A 93 -1.53 18.14 -8.85
N MET A 94 -2.23 19.24 -9.14
CA MET A 94 -2.73 20.18 -8.12
C MET A 94 -3.71 19.47 -7.17
N ALA A 95 -3.55 19.68 -5.86
CA ALA A 95 -4.43 19.17 -4.78
C ALA A 95 -5.90 19.65 -4.84
N GLY A 96 -6.31 20.31 -5.92
CA GLY A 96 -7.62 20.92 -6.11
C GLY A 96 -8.55 20.13 -7.04
N ARG A 97 -8.90 18.88 -6.70
CA ARG A 97 -10.19 18.32 -7.13
C ARG A 97 -10.95 17.79 -5.94
N MET A 98 -11.87 18.63 -5.48
CA MET A 98 -12.79 18.49 -4.37
C MET A 98 -13.91 17.42 -4.61
N ARG A 99 -13.61 16.31 -5.30
CA ARG A 99 -14.55 15.21 -5.59
C ARG A 99 -13.93 13.81 -5.48
N ALA A 100 -12.96 13.63 -4.58
CA ALA A 100 -12.28 12.36 -4.35
C ALA A 100 -12.47 11.82 -2.91
N GLN A 101 -13.57 12.21 -2.24
CA GLN A 101 -13.75 11.91 -0.81
C GLN A 101 -14.06 10.44 -0.50
N GLU A 102 -14.24 9.58 -1.52
CA GLU A 102 -14.69 8.19 -1.31
C GLU A 102 -13.94 7.10 -2.07
N SER A 103 -12.99 7.43 -2.96
CA SER A 103 -12.17 6.43 -3.66
C SER A 103 -10.72 6.87 -3.60
N ALA A 104 -9.79 5.94 -3.36
CA ALA A 104 -8.36 6.23 -3.40
C ALA A 104 -7.97 6.69 -4.80
N THR A 105 -8.12 7.98 -5.09
CA THR A 105 -7.67 8.59 -6.32
C THR A 105 -6.18 8.72 -6.21
N LEU A 106 -5.48 7.94 -7.03
CA LEU A 106 -4.05 8.08 -7.23
C LEU A 106 -3.68 9.56 -7.46
N SER A 107 -2.72 10.09 -6.69
CA SER A 107 -2.26 11.48 -6.79
C SER A 107 -0.81 11.62 -7.28
N SER A 108 -0.15 10.51 -7.61
CA SER A 108 1.29 10.49 -7.90
C SER A 108 1.60 9.73 -9.19
N SER A 109 2.35 10.38 -10.09
CA SER A 109 2.97 9.73 -11.25
C SER A 109 4.35 9.21 -10.83
N ILE A 110 4.79 8.06 -11.35
CA ILE A 110 6.18 7.61 -11.15
C ILE A 110 7.01 7.98 -12.36
N TYR A 111 8.18 8.51 -12.07
CA TYR A 111 9.24 8.72 -13.03
C TYR A 111 10.24 7.58 -12.91
N ILE A 112 10.28 6.76 -13.94
CA ILE A 112 11.16 5.60 -14.04
C ILE A 112 12.37 5.98 -14.89
N VAL A 113 13.55 5.80 -14.32
CA VAL A 113 14.82 5.95 -15.04
C VAL A 113 15.27 4.56 -15.47
N ALA A 114 15.25 4.32 -16.77
CA ALA A 114 15.67 3.08 -17.40
C ALA A 114 16.92 3.31 -18.25
N ARG A 115 17.81 2.31 -18.30
CA ARG A 115 19.08 2.41 -19.03
C ARG A 115 19.35 1.17 -19.87
N LYS A 116 20.05 1.38 -20.98
CA LYS A 116 20.60 0.30 -21.82
C LYS A 116 21.98 -0.09 -21.29
N ILE A 117 22.03 -1.12 -20.46
CA ILE A 117 23.25 -1.63 -19.83
C ILE A 117 23.30 -3.15 -20.01
N THR A 118 24.50 -3.71 -20.12
CA THR A 118 24.69 -5.17 -20.16
C THR A 118 24.28 -5.80 -18.82
N ARG A 119 23.39 -6.78 -18.88
CA ARG A 119 22.95 -7.56 -17.72
C ARG A 119 23.93 -8.71 -17.45
N GLN A 120 23.94 -9.19 -16.22
CA GLN A 120 24.55 -10.48 -15.87
C GLN A 120 23.60 -11.60 -16.30
N THR A 121 24.11 -12.74 -16.73
CA THR A 121 23.30 -13.82 -17.31
C THR A 121 22.32 -14.41 -16.29
N THR A 122 22.81 -14.93 -15.17
CA THR A 122 21.95 -15.65 -14.21
C THR A 122 22.26 -15.24 -12.78
N GLY A 123 21.22 -14.85 -12.05
CA GLY A 123 21.27 -14.63 -10.61
C GLY A 123 20.59 -15.76 -9.85
N PHE A 124 21.14 -16.18 -8.71
CA PHE A 124 20.44 -17.11 -7.81
C PHE A 124 19.48 -16.34 -6.90
N TYR A 125 18.22 -16.77 -6.84
CA TYR A 125 17.16 -16.06 -6.13
C TYR A 125 17.50 -15.81 -4.65
N HIS A 126 18.14 -16.75 -3.96
CA HIS A 126 18.60 -16.53 -2.58
C HIS A 126 19.57 -15.34 -2.48
N GLN A 127 20.58 -15.28 -3.34
CA GLN A 127 21.57 -14.20 -3.33
C GLN A 127 20.94 -12.87 -3.71
N VAL A 128 20.03 -12.88 -4.69
CA VAL A 128 19.26 -11.71 -5.10
C VAL A 128 18.38 -11.22 -3.95
N ARG A 129 17.75 -12.12 -3.20
CA ARG A 129 16.89 -11.79 -2.05
C ARG A 129 17.69 -11.20 -0.89
N GLU A 130 18.88 -11.70 -0.64
CA GLU A 130 19.79 -11.16 0.38
C GLU A 130 20.26 -9.75 0.00
N ALA A 131 20.76 -9.58 -1.24
CA ALA A 131 21.14 -8.28 -1.77
C ALA A 131 19.96 -7.29 -1.82
N LEU A 132 18.76 -7.78 -2.11
CA LEU A 132 17.53 -7.01 -2.06
C LEU A 132 17.30 -6.50 -0.63
N LYS A 133 17.36 -7.36 0.38
CA LYS A 133 17.14 -6.96 1.77
C LYS A 133 18.09 -5.84 2.20
N ASP A 134 19.38 -6.00 1.96
CA ASP A 134 20.42 -5.01 2.32
C ASP A 134 20.26 -3.68 1.56
N HIS A 135 19.74 -3.73 0.34
CA HIS A 135 19.45 -2.55 -0.46
C HIS A 135 18.19 -1.83 0.06
N MET A 136 17.15 -2.61 0.37
CA MET A 136 15.87 -2.12 0.85
C MET A 136 15.98 -1.48 2.24
N ASP A 137 16.72 -2.08 3.18
CA ASP A 137 16.88 -1.53 4.53
C ASP A 137 17.38 -0.07 4.50
N ARG A 138 18.36 0.22 3.64
CA ARG A 138 18.88 1.59 3.45
C ARG A 138 17.92 2.49 2.69
N LYS A 139 17.24 1.97 1.66
CA LYS A 139 16.37 2.78 0.84
C LYS A 139 15.08 3.16 1.56
N LEU A 140 14.46 2.22 2.24
CA LEU A 140 13.22 2.44 2.99
C LEU A 140 13.42 3.48 4.10
N GLU A 141 14.54 3.43 4.81
CA GLU A 141 14.93 4.46 5.77
C GLU A 141 15.01 5.84 5.14
N ARG A 142 15.71 5.96 4.00
CA ARG A 142 15.79 7.23 3.29
C ARG A 142 14.43 7.74 2.82
N LEU A 143 13.60 6.88 2.23
CA LEU A 143 12.25 7.25 1.77
C LEU A 143 11.39 7.76 2.94
N TRP A 144 11.49 7.10 4.09
CA TRP A 144 10.78 7.48 5.30
C TRP A 144 11.22 8.86 5.82
N GLN A 145 12.54 9.10 5.88
CA GLN A 145 13.11 10.39 6.30
C GLN A 145 12.77 11.53 5.32
N GLU A 146 12.66 11.22 4.03
CA GLU A 146 12.21 12.16 2.99
C GLU A 146 10.68 12.45 3.08
N GLY A 147 9.96 11.81 4.01
CA GLY A 147 8.53 11.99 4.21
C GLY A 147 7.65 11.31 3.16
N ILE A 148 8.22 10.38 2.39
CA ILE A 148 7.45 9.58 1.43
C ILE A 148 6.66 8.54 2.22
N GLY A 149 5.33 8.59 2.09
CA GLY A 149 4.42 7.76 2.87
C GLY A 149 3.24 7.21 2.07
N GLY A 150 2.49 6.31 2.70
CA GLY A 150 1.31 5.66 2.14
C GLY A 150 1.62 4.85 0.88
N ALA A 151 0.72 4.90 -0.11
CA ALA A 151 0.89 4.15 -1.37
C ALA A 151 2.20 4.49 -2.12
N ASP A 152 2.65 5.75 -2.07
CA ASP A 152 3.88 6.21 -2.75
C ASP A 152 5.14 5.54 -2.18
N PHE A 153 5.14 5.20 -0.89
CA PHE A 153 6.24 4.51 -0.24
C PHE A 153 6.42 3.09 -0.80
N PHE A 154 5.33 2.32 -0.92
CA PHE A 154 5.35 0.97 -1.51
C PHE A 154 5.78 0.99 -2.96
N ILE A 155 5.31 1.99 -3.68
CA ILE A 155 5.65 2.20 -5.07
C ILE A 155 7.15 2.48 -5.25
N ALA A 156 7.71 3.40 -4.45
CA ALA A 156 9.14 3.71 -4.46
C ALA A 156 10.00 2.50 -4.02
N ALA A 157 9.51 1.74 -3.03
CA ALA A 157 10.11 0.50 -2.56
C ALA A 157 10.23 -0.55 -3.68
N ILE A 158 9.15 -0.78 -4.43
CA ILE A 158 9.13 -1.63 -5.63
C ILE A 158 10.13 -1.15 -6.67
N GLY A 159 10.12 0.16 -6.94
CA GLY A 159 11.08 0.78 -7.84
C GLY A 159 12.53 0.47 -7.48
N SER A 160 12.88 0.64 -6.20
CA SER A 160 14.23 0.36 -5.71
C SER A 160 14.59 -1.11 -5.80
N ALA A 161 13.65 -2.01 -5.51
CA ALA A 161 13.90 -3.44 -5.54
C ALA A 161 14.27 -3.97 -6.93
N ILE A 162 13.61 -3.43 -7.97
CA ILE A 162 13.87 -3.82 -9.35
C ILE A 162 15.27 -3.39 -9.81
N GLU A 163 15.89 -2.38 -9.20
CA GLU A 163 17.29 -2.03 -9.47
C GLU A 163 18.24 -3.18 -9.11
N VAL A 164 17.90 -3.99 -8.09
CA VAL A 164 18.69 -5.17 -7.71
C VAL A 164 18.40 -6.33 -8.66
N PHE A 165 17.13 -6.61 -8.92
CA PHE A 165 16.70 -7.74 -9.74
C PHE A 165 17.03 -7.55 -11.23
N GLY A 166 16.81 -6.35 -11.76
CA GLY A 166 16.99 -6.01 -13.18
C GLY A 166 18.45 -6.04 -13.66
N LYS A 167 19.42 -6.29 -12.77
CA LYS A 167 20.82 -6.54 -13.11
C LYS A 167 21.01 -7.88 -13.82
N TYR A 168 20.08 -8.83 -13.64
CA TYR A 168 20.18 -10.17 -14.20
C TYR A 168 19.21 -10.34 -15.37
N GLU A 169 19.62 -11.08 -16.41
CA GLU A 169 18.72 -11.48 -17.51
C GLU A 169 17.66 -12.45 -16.99
N GLN A 170 18.08 -13.36 -16.11
CA GLN A 170 17.21 -14.34 -15.48
C GLN A 170 17.61 -14.58 -14.03
N VAL A 171 16.62 -14.81 -13.17
CA VAL A 171 16.83 -15.24 -11.78
C VAL A 171 16.21 -16.61 -11.59
N MET A 172 16.94 -17.52 -10.94
CA MET A 172 16.51 -18.91 -10.73
C MET A 172 16.63 -19.32 -9.27
N ASP A 173 15.77 -20.22 -8.82
CA ASP A 173 15.95 -20.91 -7.53
C ASP A 173 16.90 -22.12 -7.65
N TYR A 174 17.17 -22.79 -6.54
CA TYR A 174 18.05 -23.97 -6.50
C TYR A 174 17.47 -25.21 -7.18
N GLU A 175 16.17 -25.20 -7.46
CA GLU A 175 15.47 -26.27 -8.19
C GLU A 175 15.53 -26.02 -9.71
N GLY A 176 16.04 -24.86 -10.13
CA GLY A 176 16.16 -24.46 -11.54
C GLY A 176 14.92 -23.76 -12.08
N ASN A 177 13.93 -23.43 -11.24
CA ASN A 177 12.74 -22.70 -11.67
C ASN A 177 13.07 -21.23 -11.87
N ILE A 178 12.54 -20.65 -12.95
CA ILE A 178 12.66 -19.22 -13.23
C ILE A 178 11.78 -18.45 -12.25
N VAL A 179 12.40 -17.56 -11.47
CA VAL A 179 11.68 -16.65 -10.60
C VAL A 179 11.33 -15.38 -11.37
N ARG A 180 10.02 -15.16 -11.54
CA ARG A 180 9.47 -13.98 -12.20
C ARG A 180 9.33 -12.81 -11.22
N ALA A 181 9.05 -11.63 -11.78
CA ALA A 181 8.99 -10.40 -11.02
C ALA A 181 7.84 -10.37 -9.99
N ASP A 182 6.72 -11.03 -10.29
CA ASP A 182 5.57 -11.17 -9.39
C ASP A 182 5.96 -11.68 -7.99
N ARG A 183 6.69 -12.79 -7.90
CA ARG A 183 7.17 -13.36 -6.63
C ARG A 183 8.09 -12.39 -5.89
N MET A 184 8.97 -11.70 -6.61
CA MET A 184 9.85 -10.68 -6.03
C MET A 184 9.06 -9.47 -5.51
N LEU A 185 8.03 -9.04 -6.24
CA LEU A 185 7.19 -7.91 -5.85
C LEU A 185 6.40 -8.20 -4.56
N GLU A 186 6.00 -9.45 -4.35
CA GLU A 186 5.42 -9.89 -3.06
C GLU A 186 6.43 -9.78 -1.92
N ASP A 187 7.67 -10.25 -2.11
CA ASP A 187 8.74 -10.11 -1.10
C ASP A 187 9.01 -8.64 -0.76
N VAL A 188 9.09 -7.78 -1.77
CA VAL A 188 9.34 -6.35 -1.59
C VAL A 188 8.20 -5.70 -0.82
N ARG A 189 6.95 -6.06 -1.15
CA ARG A 189 5.77 -5.59 -0.41
C ARG A 189 5.85 -5.99 1.04
N ARG A 190 6.16 -7.25 1.32
CA ARG A 190 6.28 -7.75 2.70
C ARG A 190 7.38 -7.00 3.46
N ILE A 191 8.56 -6.82 2.88
CA ILE A 191 9.67 -6.07 3.49
C ILE A 191 9.25 -4.61 3.76
N ALA A 192 8.64 -3.93 2.79
CA ALA A 192 8.18 -2.56 2.95
C ALA A 192 7.06 -2.43 3.99
N THR A 193 6.13 -3.40 4.04
CA THR A 193 5.08 -3.48 5.05
C THR A 193 5.67 -3.67 6.45
N GLU A 194 6.54 -4.65 6.63
CA GLU A 194 7.21 -4.93 7.92
C GLU A 194 7.98 -3.69 8.40
N TYR A 195 8.68 -3.02 7.49
CA TYR A 195 9.38 -1.77 7.78
C TYR A 195 8.41 -0.66 8.22
N ALA A 196 7.33 -0.40 7.46
CA ALA A 196 6.35 0.63 7.78
C ALA A 196 5.69 0.38 9.14
N VAL A 197 5.29 -0.86 9.45
CA VAL A 197 4.73 -1.21 10.76
C VAL A 197 5.71 -0.90 11.89
N ARG A 198 7.00 -1.25 11.73
CA ARG A 198 8.02 -0.96 12.75
C ARG A 198 8.23 0.53 12.99
N GLN A 199 8.15 1.34 11.93
CA GLN A 199 8.28 2.79 12.04
C GLN A 199 7.05 3.42 12.69
N ILE A 200 5.85 3.04 12.25
CA ILE A 200 4.57 3.58 12.75
C ILE A 200 4.38 3.21 14.24
N LEU A 201 4.74 2.00 14.64
CA LEU A 201 4.54 1.53 16.01
C LEU A 201 5.76 1.71 16.92
N HIS A 202 6.82 2.36 16.43
CA HIS A 202 8.10 2.58 17.11
C HIS A 202 8.69 1.30 17.74
N ASN A 203 9.64 0.65 17.06
CA ASN A 203 10.45 -0.51 17.49
C ASN A 203 10.20 -0.98 18.95
N GLY A 204 9.43 -2.07 19.10
CA GLY A 204 9.17 -2.71 20.40
C GLY A 204 7.85 -3.48 20.45
N PHE A 205 6.81 -3.00 19.76
CA PHE A 205 5.42 -3.51 19.95
C PHE A 205 4.81 -4.18 18.72
N ALA A 206 5.51 -4.16 17.57
CA ALA A 206 5.02 -4.77 16.34
C ALA A 206 4.72 -6.28 16.50
N GLY A 207 5.41 -6.96 17.42
CA GLY A 207 5.19 -8.39 17.73
C GLY A 207 4.05 -8.67 18.72
N GLU A 208 3.52 -7.65 19.40
CA GLU A 208 2.48 -7.78 20.43
C GLU A 208 1.06 -7.51 19.90
N ILE A 209 0.94 -7.10 18.65
CA ILE A 209 -0.34 -6.79 18.02
C ILE A 209 -0.77 -7.89 17.04
N SER A 210 -2.08 -8.08 16.92
CA SER A 210 -2.65 -9.04 15.99
C SER A 210 -2.42 -8.61 14.54
N ASP A 211 -2.54 -9.57 13.63
CA ASP A 211 -2.45 -9.30 12.19
C ASP A 211 -3.56 -8.34 11.74
N LEU A 212 -4.78 -8.48 12.27
CA LEU A 212 -5.90 -7.56 12.02
C LEU A 212 -5.59 -6.12 12.44
N THR A 213 -4.95 -5.93 13.60
CA THR A 213 -4.48 -4.61 14.02
C THR A 213 -3.44 -4.05 13.06
N ARG A 214 -2.45 -4.87 12.65
CA ARG A 214 -1.43 -4.45 11.67
C ARG A 214 -2.09 -3.99 10.37
N PHE A 215 -3.05 -4.77 9.87
CA PHE A 215 -3.78 -4.45 8.66
C PHE A 215 -4.54 -3.12 8.79
N TYR A 216 -5.23 -2.87 9.91
CA TYR A 216 -5.96 -1.63 10.12
C TYR A 216 -5.03 -0.40 10.10
N VAL A 217 -3.92 -0.46 10.86
CA VAL A 217 -2.93 0.63 10.93
C VAL A 217 -2.34 0.92 9.55
N LEU A 218 -1.96 -0.12 8.80
CA LEU A 218 -1.42 0.05 7.45
C LEU A 218 -2.47 0.54 6.46
N TYR A 219 -3.71 0.09 6.58
CA TYR A 219 -4.80 0.58 5.72
C TYR A 219 -5.00 2.07 5.91
N ARG A 220 -5.05 2.53 7.18
CA ARG A 220 -5.17 3.96 7.51
C ARG A 220 -3.98 4.76 7.00
N TRP A 221 -2.77 4.24 7.15
CA TRP A 221 -1.57 4.89 6.64
C TRP A 221 -1.52 4.97 5.10
N ASN A 222 -1.98 3.93 4.41
CA ASN A 222 -1.94 3.86 2.94
C ASN A 222 -3.06 4.61 2.24
N TYR A 223 -4.28 4.45 2.75
CA TYR A 223 -5.51 4.78 2.05
C TYR A 223 -6.44 5.66 2.89
N GLY A 224 -6.11 5.92 4.15
CA GLY A 224 -6.98 6.63 5.09
C GLY A 224 -8.31 5.91 5.25
N SER A 225 -9.39 6.63 4.96
CA SER A 225 -10.77 6.14 5.01
C SER A 225 -11.33 5.78 3.62
N ALA A 226 -10.53 5.89 2.56
CA ALA A 226 -11.01 5.61 1.21
C ALA A 226 -11.31 4.13 1.02
N LYS A 227 -12.31 3.80 0.18
CA LYS A 227 -12.51 2.42 -0.30
C LYS A 227 -11.54 2.11 -1.43
N ILE A 228 -11.07 0.87 -1.48
CA ILE A 228 -10.10 0.38 -2.46
C ILE A 228 -10.62 -0.87 -3.16
N LEU A 229 -10.06 -1.22 -4.32
CA LEU A 229 -10.43 -2.46 -5.01
C LEU A 229 -10.09 -3.69 -4.15
N PHE A 230 -10.89 -4.75 -4.29
CA PHE A 230 -10.70 -5.99 -3.56
C PHE A 230 -9.28 -6.54 -3.65
N ASP A 231 -8.70 -6.58 -4.85
CA ASP A 231 -7.37 -7.16 -5.04
C ASP A 231 -6.27 -6.35 -4.34
N GLU A 232 -6.41 -5.03 -4.27
CA GLU A 232 -5.48 -4.17 -3.53
C GLU A 232 -5.57 -4.44 -2.02
N ALA A 233 -6.79 -4.54 -1.49
CA ALA A 233 -7.02 -4.90 -0.09
C ALA A 233 -6.50 -6.31 0.22
N GLN A 234 -6.71 -7.27 -0.69
CA GLN A 234 -6.24 -8.64 -0.57
C GLN A 234 -4.71 -8.69 -0.55
N LYS A 235 -4.02 -7.90 -1.38
CA LYS A 235 -2.55 -7.79 -1.38
C LYS A 235 -2.02 -7.26 -0.03
N LEU A 236 -2.64 -6.22 0.52
CA LEU A 236 -2.29 -5.70 1.84
C LEU A 236 -2.60 -6.70 2.97
N ALA A 237 -3.76 -7.38 2.92
CA ALA A 237 -4.14 -8.38 3.89
C ALA A 237 -3.17 -9.56 3.90
N ARG A 238 -2.78 -10.05 2.72
CA ARG A 238 -1.78 -11.13 2.58
C ARG A 238 -0.41 -10.74 3.13
N SER A 239 0.04 -9.50 2.95
CA SER A 239 1.30 -9.06 3.56
C SER A 239 1.25 -8.98 5.08
N CYS A 240 0.04 -8.91 5.66
CA CYS A 240 -0.21 -9.01 7.09
C CYS A 240 -0.53 -10.45 7.55
N GLY A 241 -0.63 -11.43 6.65
CA GLY A 241 -1.00 -12.82 7.01
C GLY A 241 -2.51 -13.09 7.12
N ILE A 242 -3.37 -12.20 6.61
CA ILE A 242 -4.82 -12.29 6.73
C ILE A 242 -5.48 -12.75 5.43
N ASP A 243 -6.47 -13.63 5.55
CA ASP A 243 -7.42 -13.94 4.49
C ASP A 243 -8.65 -13.03 4.58
N ILE A 244 -8.63 -11.92 3.84
CA ILE A 244 -9.68 -10.88 3.91
C ILE A 244 -11.09 -11.41 3.59
N ALA A 245 -11.19 -12.50 2.82
CA ALA A 245 -12.47 -13.10 2.45
C ALA A 245 -13.19 -13.77 3.64
N ARG A 246 -12.45 -14.07 4.72
CA ARG A 246 -13.02 -14.56 5.99
C ARG A 246 -13.42 -13.40 6.90
N GLU A 247 -12.87 -12.21 6.66
CA GLU A 247 -12.99 -11.10 7.58
C GLU A 247 -14.12 -10.12 7.27
N TRP A 248 -14.47 -9.96 5.99
CA TRP A 248 -15.47 -8.97 5.55
C TRP A 248 -16.94 -9.26 5.92
N SER A 249 -17.21 -10.42 6.52
CA SER A 249 -18.56 -10.95 6.77
C SER A 249 -18.74 -11.18 8.27
N GLY A 250 -19.96 -10.96 8.77
CA GLY A 250 -20.33 -11.33 10.15
C GLY A 250 -19.91 -10.33 11.24
N GLY A 251 -19.92 -9.03 10.96
CA GLY A 251 -19.51 -7.97 11.89
C GLY A 251 -18.07 -7.48 11.64
N GLY A 252 -17.57 -6.54 12.43
CA GLY A 252 -16.16 -6.10 12.36
C GLY A 252 -15.91 -4.85 11.50
N PHE A 253 -14.65 -4.40 11.43
CA PHE A 253 -14.28 -3.18 10.72
C PHE A 253 -14.02 -3.35 9.22
N ILE A 254 -14.06 -4.56 8.65
CA ILE A 254 -13.86 -4.79 7.21
C ILE A 254 -15.21 -5.02 6.53
N ARG A 255 -15.49 -4.29 5.45
CA ARG A 255 -16.72 -4.43 4.67
C ARG A 255 -16.41 -4.58 3.18
N LYS A 256 -17.12 -5.52 2.54
CA LYS A 256 -17.14 -5.66 1.08
C LYS A 256 -18.31 -4.89 0.49
N GLU A 257 -18.01 -3.99 -0.44
CA GLU A 257 -18.98 -3.20 -1.18
C GLU A 257 -18.79 -3.47 -2.69
N LYS A 258 -19.50 -4.48 -3.21
CA LYS A 258 -19.32 -4.98 -4.59
C LYS A 258 -17.86 -5.41 -4.87
N GLU A 259 -17.15 -4.66 -5.71
CA GLU A 259 -15.75 -4.85 -6.09
C GLU A 259 -14.76 -4.13 -5.15
N PHE A 260 -15.28 -3.35 -4.19
CA PHE A 260 -14.47 -2.57 -3.25
C PHE A 260 -14.45 -3.17 -1.85
N ILE A 261 -13.39 -2.86 -1.12
CA ILE A 261 -13.24 -3.05 0.30
C ILE A 261 -13.17 -1.69 0.97
N ARG A 262 -13.94 -1.56 2.05
CA ARG A 262 -13.90 -0.40 2.95
C ARG A 262 -13.52 -0.88 4.34
N VAL A 263 -12.56 -0.21 4.95
CA VAL A 263 -12.18 -0.41 6.36
C VAL A 263 -12.82 0.70 7.18
N LEU A 264 -13.84 0.35 7.95
CA LEU A 264 -14.69 1.27 8.72
C LEU A 264 -13.94 1.93 9.87
N GLY A 265 -14.16 3.24 10.06
CA GLY A 265 -13.76 3.94 11.29
C GLY A 265 -14.75 3.69 12.44
N PRO A 266 -14.45 4.13 13.66
CA PRO A 266 -15.37 4.02 14.80
C PRO A 266 -16.74 4.68 14.53
N GLU A 267 -16.77 5.79 13.80
CA GLU A 267 -17.97 6.55 13.46
C GLU A 267 -18.92 5.81 12.50
N ASP A 268 -18.38 4.92 11.68
CA ASP A 268 -19.12 4.15 10.67
C ASP A 268 -19.57 2.78 11.21
N ARG A 269 -19.29 2.48 12.49
CA ARG A 269 -19.64 1.22 13.14
C ARG A 269 -20.84 1.38 14.07
N GLU A 270 -21.66 0.34 14.09
CA GLU A 270 -22.70 0.21 15.10
C GLU A 270 -22.08 0.02 16.50
N PRO A 271 -22.69 0.57 17.57
CA PRO A 271 -22.07 0.59 18.91
C PRO A 271 -21.69 -0.77 19.50
N ASP A 272 -22.37 -1.84 19.07
CA ASP A 272 -22.16 -3.21 19.54
C ASP A 272 -21.62 -4.14 18.44
N ASP A 273 -21.21 -3.58 17.29
CA ASP A 273 -20.56 -4.32 16.22
C ASP A 273 -19.11 -4.63 16.60
N ILE A 274 -18.93 -5.58 17.53
CA ILE A 274 -17.64 -6.22 17.83
C ILE A 274 -17.69 -7.63 17.27
N LYS A 275 -16.79 -7.95 16.35
CA LYS A 275 -16.64 -9.30 15.83
C LYS A 275 -15.75 -10.14 16.74
N HIS A 276 -14.65 -9.55 17.21
CA HIS A 276 -13.64 -10.21 18.03
C HIS A 276 -13.40 -9.37 19.29
N ARG A 277 -13.72 -9.91 20.47
CA ARG A 277 -13.56 -9.16 21.74
C ARG A 277 -12.10 -9.05 22.17
N GLU A 278 -11.28 -9.96 21.68
CA GLU A 278 -9.84 -10.04 21.80
C GLU A 278 -9.09 -9.17 20.78
N GLU A 279 -9.78 -8.62 19.78
CA GLU A 279 -9.16 -7.78 18.75
C GLU A 279 -9.06 -6.32 19.22
N LEU A 280 -7.84 -5.80 19.22
CA LEU A 280 -7.51 -4.48 19.73
C LEU A 280 -8.32 -3.37 19.03
N ILE A 281 -8.47 -3.44 17.70
CA ILE A 281 -9.20 -2.43 16.93
C ILE A 281 -10.70 -2.43 17.25
N ASP A 282 -11.29 -3.59 17.45
CA ASP A 282 -12.71 -3.70 17.84
C ASP A 282 -12.96 -3.09 19.23
N VAL A 283 -12.08 -3.40 20.18
CA VAL A 283 -12.12 -2.81 21.53
C VAL A 283 -11.91 -1.31 21.45
N LEU A 284 -10.91 -0.85 20.69
CA LEU A 284 -10.61 0.57 20.52
C LEU A 284 -11.81 1.32 19.95
N HIS A 285 -12.44 0.82 18.89
CA HIS A 285 -13.57 1.50 18.26
C HIS A 285 -14.76 1.62 19.22
N ARG A 286 -15.05 0.56 19.99
CA ARG A 286 -16.10 0.65 21.01
C ARG A 286 -15.76 1.63 22.12
N CYS A 287 -14.49 1.67 22.58
CA CYS A 287 -14.03 2.64 23.57
C CYS A 287 -14.24 4.08 23.06
N LEU A 288 -13.86 4.36 21.81
CA LEU A 288 -14.05 5.67 21.20
C LEU A 288 -15.52 6.06 21.10
N ARG A 289 -16.42 5.09 20.83
CA ARG A 289 -17.86 5.35 20.76
C ARG A 289 -18.51 5.56 22.12
N LEU A 290 -18.05 4.88 23.16
CA LEU A 290 -18.47 5.15 24.55
C LEU A 290 -17.97 6.52 25.01
N TRP A 291 -16.73 6.86 24.66
CA TRP A 291 -16.13 8.18 24.92
C TRP A 291 -16.92 9.30 24.24
N GLU A 292 -17.23 9.17 22.96
CA GLU A 292 -18.03 10.15 22.19
C GLU A 292 -19.42 10.39 22.80
N LYS A 293 -20.04 9.34 23.34
CA LYS A 293 -21.36 9.42 24.01
C LYS A 293 -21.29 9.92 25.46
N GLY A 294 -20.10 10.20 25.99
CA GLY A 294 -19.91 10.61 27.38
C GLY A 294 -20.20 9.51 28.41
N LYS A 295 -20.27 8.23 27.98
CA LYS A 295 -20.56 7.08 28.84
C LYS A 295 -19.31 6.61 29.57
N ARG A 296 -18.84 7.42 30.52
CA ARG A 296 -17.54 7.24 31.18
C ARG A 296 -17.44 5.95 32.01
N ASN A 297 -18.47 5.60 32.77
CA ASN A 297 -18.48 4.39 33.59
C ASN A 297 -18.42 3.13 32.71
N ASP A 298 -19.30 3.04 31.70
CA ASP A 298 -19.32 1.93 30.73
C ASP A 298 -17.96 1.76 30.04
N LEU A 299 -17.28 2.87 29.71
CA LEU A 299 -15.93 2.85 29.11
C LEU A 299 -14.89 2.23 30.03
N VAL A 300 -14.86 2.63 31.30
CA VAL A 300 -13.89 2.13 32.29
C VAL A 300 -14.10 0.63 32.52
N THR A 301 -15.36 0.21 32.73
CA THR A 301 -15.71 -1.21 32.88
C THR A 301 -15.32 -2.03 31.65
N PHE A 302 -15.64 -1.55 30.45
CA PHE A 302 -15.30 -2.26 29.22
C PHE A 302 -13.77 -2.37 28.98
N LEU A 303 -12.99 -1.34 29.31
CA LEU A 303 -11.52 -1.38 29.24
C LEU A 303 -10.90 -2.35 30.26
N GLN A 304 -11.55 -2.54 31.42
CA GLN A 304 -11.12 -3.54 32.41
C GLN A 304 -11.44 -4.96 31.94
N GLU A 305 -12.68 -5.21 31.52
CA GLU A 305 -13.14 -6.52 31.05
C GLU A 305 -12.36 -7.02 29.83
N SER A 306 -12.02 -6.11 28.91
CA SER A 306 -11.25 -6.45 27.70
C SER A 306 -9.75 -6.71 27.96
N GLY A 307 -9.23 -6.38 29.15
CA GLY A 307 -7.82 -6.52 29.50
C GLY A 307 -6.88 -5.50 28.85
N PHE A 308 -7.36 -4.66 27.93
CA PHE A 308 -6.52 -3.70 27.20
C PHE A 308 -6.24 -2.40 27.97
N GLY A 309 -7.01 -2.06 29.02
CA GLY A 309 -6.83 -0.76 29.68
C GLY A 309 -5.49 -0.58 30.41
N LYS A 310 -4.74 -1.66 30.69
CA LYS A 310 -3.35 -1.59 31.21
C LYS A 310 -2.29 -1.76 30.11
N SER A 311 -2.69 -2.12 28.89
CA SER A 311 -1.78 -2.37 27.78
C SER A 311 -1.19 -1.05 27.25
N GLU A 312 0.14 -0.91 27.30
CA GLU A 312 0.83 0.19 26.62
C GLU A 312 0.67 0.09 25.10
N ALA A 313 0.64 -1.13 24.56
CA ALA A 313 0.46 -1.37 23.13
C ALA A 313 -0.88 -0.80 22.63
N PHE A 314 -1.96 -0.94 23.41
CA PHE A 314 -3.28 -0.41 23.07
C PHE A 314 -3.26 1.11 22.81
N PHE A 315 -2.72 1.89 23.75
CA PHE A 315 -2.65 3.35 23.62
C PHE A 315 -1.66 3.80 22.54
N ARG A 316 -0.57 3.05 22.33
CA ARG A 316 0.37 3.33 21.24
C ARG A 316 -0.24 3.09 19.87
N VAL A 317 -1.01 2.03 19.69
CA VAL A 317 -1.74 1.79 18.44
C VAL A 317 -2.75 2.91 18.19
N ALA A 318 -3.50 3.34 19.21
CA ALA A 318 -4.40 4.48 19.09
C ALA A 318 -3.68 5.77 18.68
N GLN A 319 -2.52 6.06 19.29
CA GLN A 319 -1.67 7.19 18.93
C GLN A 319 -1.18 7.10 17.48
N ALA A 320 -0.66 5.94 17.09
CA ALA A 320 -0.17 5.69 15.75
C ALA A 320 -1.26 5.88 14.68
N ILE A 321 -2.47 5.36 14.91
CA ILE A 321 -3.61 5.56 14.01
C ILE A 321 -3.91 7.06 13.91
N SER A 322 -3.95 7.80 15.02
CA SER A 322 -4.19 9.25 15.00
C SER A 322 -3.16 9.98 14.13
N GLU A 323 -1.87 9.68 14.30
CA GLU A 323 -0.77 10.32 13.57
C GLU A 323 -0.81 10.04 12.07
N THR A 324 -1.37 8.90 11.66
CA THR A 324 -1.52 8.55 10.24
C THR A 324 -2.66 9.29 9.55
N LEU A 325 -3.62 9.85 10.31
CA LEU A 325 -4.83 10.45 9.78
C LEU A 325 -4.70 11.97 9.63
N PRO A 326 -5.41 12.58 8.66
CA PRO A 326 -5.44 14.04 8.50
C PRO A 326 -6.27 14.72 9.60
N ASN A 327 -6.00 16.00 9.85
CA ASN A 327 -6.64 16.80 10.92
C ASN A 327 -8.17 16.91 10.79
N GLU A 328 -8.69 16.79 9.57
CA GLU A 328 -10.11 16.85 9.28
C GLU A 328 -10.85 15.55 9.63
N SER A 329 -10.12 14.44 9.80
CA SER A 329 -10.68 13.12 10.09
C SER A 329 -11.45 13.11 11.42
N LYS A 330 -12.67 12.54 11.40
CA LYS A 330 -13.48 12.36 12.60
C LYS A 330 -12.84 11.33 13.53
N GLU A 331 -12.38 10.21 12.99
CA GLU A 331 -11.62 9.20 13.72
C GLU A 331 -10.41 9.81 14.44
N LYS A 332 -9.64 10.69 13.78
CA LYS A 332 -8.51 11.37 14.42
C LYS A 332 -8.94 12.19 15.64
N LYS A 333 -9.99 13.02 15.49
CA LYS A 333 -10.50 13.85 16.58
C LYS A 333 -10.98 13.01 17.77
N LEU A 334 -11.61 11.86 17.50
CA LEU A 334 -12.02 10.90 18.54
C LEU A 334 -10.81 10.31 19.26
N LEU A 335 -9.79 9.86 18.51
CA LEU A 335 -8.55 9.33 19.06
C LEU A 335 -7.81 10.37 19.90
N ASP A 336 -7.61 11.58 19.39
CA ASP A 336 -6.91 12.66 20.10
C ASP A 336 -7.62 13.02 21.41
N GLY A 337 -8.96 13.10 21.39
CA GLY A 337 -9.76 13.34 22.59
C GLY A 337 -9.65 12.20 23.61
N PHE A 338 -9.70 10.95 23.15
CA PHE A 338 -9.55 9.77 24.00
C PHE A 338 -8.15 9.69 24.63
N LEU A 339 -7.11 9.94 23.83
CA LEU A 339 -5.71 9.91 24.25
C LEU A 339 -5.38 11.04 25.25
N ALA A 340 -5.96 12.24 25.07
CA ALA A 340 -5.84 13.32 26.05
C ALA A 340 -6.43 12.93 27.43
N GLY A 341 -7.43 12.04 27.46
CA GLY A 341 -8.06 11.51 28.67
C GLY A 341 -7.36 10.29 29.28
N ARG A 342 -6.24 9.83 28.73
CA ARG A 342 -5.56 8.57 29.08
C ARG A 342 -5.16 8.47 30.56
N GLU A 343 -4.51 9.50 31.11
CA GLU A 343 -4.03 9.44 32.50
C GLU A 343 -5.19 9.36 33.50
N ARG A 344 -6.25 10.14 33.26
CA ARG A 344 -7.47 10.07 34.08
C ARG A 344 -8.15 8.69 33.99
N LEU A 345 -8.20 8.09 32.80
CA LEU A 345 -8.71 6.71 32.63
C LEU A 345 -7.91 5.70 33.45
N ARG A 346 -6.58 5.83 33.45
CA ARG A 346 -5.70 4.93 34.22
C ARG A 346 -5.89 5.05 35.71
N GLU A 347 -6.12 6.26 36.22
CA GLU A 347 -6.41 6.50 37.63
C GLU A 347 -7.77 5.92 38.03
N GLU A 348 -8.81 6.18 37.24
CA GLU A 348 -10.17 5.65 37.47
C GLU A 348 -10.18 4.11 37.49
N MET A 349 -9.49 3.46 36.55
CA MET A 349 -9.36 2.00 36.52
C MET A 349 -8.65 1.43 37.76
N LYS A 350 -7.70 2.16 38.35
CA LYS A 350 -7.03 1.74 39.60
C LYS A 350 -7.98 1.81 40.79
N MET A 351 -8.83 2.85 40.86
CA MET A 351 -9.78 3.02 41.96
C MET A 351 -10.91 1.97 41.94
N VAL A 352 -11.44 1.63 40.76
CA VAL A 352 -12.46 0.58 40.62
C VAL A 352 -11.91 -0.79 41.06
N THR A 353 -10.67 -1.11 40.68
CA THR A 353 -10.01 -2.36 41.09
C THR A 353 -9.80 -2.44 42.61
N GLN A 354 -9.62 -1.30 43.30
CA GLN A 354 -9.49 -1.25 44.77
C GLN A 354 -10.84 -1.31 45.49
N GLY A 355 -11.93 -0.83 44.86
CA GLY A 355 -13.27 -0.86 45.41
C GLY A 355 -13.96 -2.23 45.37
N GLU A 356 -13.53 -3.15 44.50
CA GLU A 356 -14.01 -4.55 44.45
C GLU A 356 -13.29 -5.48 45.46
N LEU A 357 -12.22 -5.00 46.10
CA LEU A 357 -11.42 -5.72 47.11
C LEU A 357 -11.79 -5.36 48.56
N LEU A 358 -12.83 -4.53 48.76
CA LEU A 358 -13.45 -4.17 50.03
C LEU A 358 -14.89 -4.68 50.06
#